data_AF-A0A3Q1GXV1-F1
#
_entry.id   AF-A0A3Q1GXV1-F1
#
_cell.length_a   1.000
_cell.length_b   1.000
_cell.length_c   1.000
_cell.angle_alpha   90.00
_cell.angle_beta   90.00
_cell.angle_gamma   90.00
#
_symmetry.space_group_name_H-M   'P 1'
#
loop_
_entity.id
_entity.type
_entity.pdbx_description
1 polymer ?
#
loop_
_entity_poly.entity_id
_entity_poly.type
_entity_poly.pdbx_seq_one_letter_code
_entity_poly.pdbx_strand_id
1 'polypeptide(L)'
;MDKHQVVGVLRQMEKFLKGQEMRFTEGLRIMKSKLATLQNSVSKLPQADQSAAPTTCPSLEAPAHGTKFGSKYFVGHEVHFTCSQGYHLVGSATRVCRDNGTWTGISAICKDISECASNPCQNGGTCVEGVNQYKCTCPQNWSGSHCQHQTQTDVNECEVYRLDQGGKLCVHECVNVPGSYHCSCPSGYKLLPDGRSCEDVDECLSQQHNCSRGTTCINTGGGFRCVNPECPRSHGNISYVKTSPFQCERNPCPMDSRSCHLAPKTVSFHYLSLPSNLQTPATLFRMATAAAPGRTGPDSLRFGIVGGSFRGVFVMQRSDRQTGELILVQQLRGPQEISVDVDMSEYTDRTFQAKHVARVHVLVSPYNF
;
A
#
# COMPACT_ATOMS: atom_id res chain seq x y z
N MET A 1 -13.41 17.09 0.88
CA MET A 1 -14.22 18.13 1.57
C MET A 1 -13.91 19.46 0.92
N ASP A 2 -14.93 20.18 0.48
CA ASP A 2 -14.80 21.41 -0.31
C ASP A 2 -14.30 22.59 0.56
N LYS A 3 -13.40 23.42 0.03
CA LYS A 3 -12.76 24.54 0.73
C LYS A 3 -13.79 25.53 1.27
N HIS A 4 -14.93 25.67 0.60
CA HIS A 4 -16.04 26.50 1.02
C HIS A 4 -16.79 25.96 2.25
N GLN A 5 -16.90 24.64 2.40
CA GLN A 5 -17.52 24.02 3.59
C GLN A 5 -16.67 24.23 4.85
N VAL A 6 -15.35 24.09 4.74
CA VAL A 6 -14.43 24.25 5.88
C VAL A 6 -14.43 25.69 6.40
N VAL A 7 -14.45 26.68 5.50
CA VAL A 7 -14.54 28.11 5.87
C VAL A 7 -15.89 28.44 6.53
N GLY A 8 -16.97 27.77 6.11
CA GLY A 8 -18.28 27.90 6.74
C GLY A 8 -18.29 27.43 8.20
N VAL A 9 -17.70 26.26 8.48
CA VAL A 9 -17.61 25.69 9.83
C VAL A 9 -16.73 26.56 10.74
N LEU A 10 -15.59 27.05 10.25
CA LEU A 10 -14.71 27.94 11.02
C LEU A 10 -15.41 29.25 11.42
N ARG A 11 -16.19 29.86 10.51
CA ARG A 11 -17.00 31.05 10.84
C ARG A 11 -18.08 30.77 11.87
N GLN A 12 -18.67 29.57 11.87
CA GLN A 12 -19.65 29.16 12.88
C GLN A 12 -19.02 28.96 14.25
N MET A 13 -17.85 28.31 14.31
CA MET A 13 -17.10 28.17 15.56
C MET A 13 -16.66 29.52 16.12
N GLU A 14 -16.19 30.44 15.27
CA GLU A 14 -15.78 31.77 15.71
C GLU A 14 -16.96 32.57 16.30
N LYS A 15 -18.14 32.49 15.68
CA LYS A 15 -19.38 33.09 16.21
C LYS A 15 -19.79 32.46 17.55
N PHE A 16 -19.66 31.15 17.69
CA PHE A 16 -19.98 30.45 18.93
C PHE A 16 -19.03 30.86 20.07
N LEU A 17 -17.73 30.92 19.80
CA LEU A 17 -16.72 31.34 20.76
C LEU A 17 -16.92 32.80 21.20
N LYS A 18 -17.19 33.72 20.26
CA LYS A 18 -17.56 35.11 20.59
C LYS A 18 -18.85 35.20 21.42
N GLY A 19 -19.82 34.32 21.16
CA GLY A 19 -21.05 34.22 21.97
C GLY A 19 -20.78 33.73 23.40
N GLN A 20 -19.88 32.77 23.57
CA GLN A 20 -19.44 32.29 24.90
C GLN A 20 -18.67 33.38 25.66
N GLU A 21 -17.78 34.10 24.99
CA GLU A 21 -16.99 35.19 25.59
C GLU A 21 -17.90 36.31 26.12
N MET A 22 -18.91 36.73 25.34
CA MET A 22 -19.90 37.73 25.74
C MET A 22 -20.73 37.28 26.95
N ARG A 23 -21.13 36.00 27.00
CA ARG A 23 -21.88 35.44 28.14
C ARG A 23 -21.02 35.38 29.39
N PHE A 24 -19.74 35.05 29.25
CA PHE A 24 -18.80 35.02 30.37
C PHE A 24 -18.54 36.42 30.93
N THR A 25 -18.33 37.41 30.06
CA THR A 25 -18.15 38.81 30.48
C THR A 25 -19.40 39.36 31.18
N GLU A 26 -20.60 39.03 30.67
CA GLU A 26 -21.84 39.44 31.33
C GLU A 26 -22.04 38.72 32.68
N GLY A 27 -21.69 37.42 32.77
CA GLY A 27 -21.69 36.68 34.02
C GLY A 27 -20.75 37.31 35.07
N LEU A 28 -19.55 37.73 34.64
CA LEU A 28 -18.59 38.43 35.50
C LEU A 28 -19.11 39.81 35.93
N ARG A 29 -19.80 40.53 35.04
CA ARG A 29 -20.44 41.82 35.34
C ARG A 29 -21.54 41.67 36.38
N ILE A 30 -22.39 40.66 36.24
CA ILE A 30 -23.45 40.33 37.21
C ILE A 30 -22.84 39.96 38.56
N MET A 31 -21.78 39.14 38.58
CA MET A 31 -21.07 38.81 39.82
C MET A 31 -20.47 40.04 40.50
N LYS A 32 -19.80 40.93 39.74
CA LYS A 32 -19.27 42.20 40.29
C LYS A 32 -20.38 43.10 40.83
N SER A 33 -21.51 43.19 40.14
CA SER A 33 -22.68 43.95 40.61
C SER A 33 -23.23 43.37 41.92
N LYS A 34 -23.44 42.05 41.98
CA LYS A 34 -23.87 41.38 43.22
C LYS A 34 -22.87 41.55 44.36
N LEU A 35 -21.56 41.49 44.08
CA LEU A 35 -20.51 41.71 45.05
C LEU A 35 -20.53 43.16 45.59
N ALA A 36 -20.71 44.16 44.72
CA ALA A 36 -20.84 45.56 45.13
C ALA A 36 -22.13 45.80 45.94
N THR A 37 -23.22 45.09 45.60
CA THR A 37 -24.47 45.16 46.35
C THR A 37 -24.30 44.57 47.76
N LEU A 38 -23.64 43.41 47.87
CA LEU A 38 -23.27 42.78 49.14
C LEU A 38 -22.33 43.66 49.97
N GLN A 39 -21.32 44.28 49.36
CA GLN A 39 -20.43 45.23 50.03
C GLN A 39 -21.21 46.42 50.60
N ASN A 40 -22.18 46.97 49.86
CA ASN A 40 -23.02 48.07 50.35
C ASN A 40 -23.99 47.63 51.46
N SER A 41 -24.44 46.37 51.45
CA SER A 41 -25.25 45.79 52.54
C SER A 41 -24.42 45.60 53.83
N VAL A 42 -23.14 45.21 53.72
CA VAL A 42 -22.23 45.05 54.86
C VAL A 42 -21.85 46.41 55.47
N SER A 43 -21.71 47.46 54.66
CA SER A 43 -21.38 48.82 55.11
C SER A 43 -22.52 49.54 55.86
N LYS A 44 -23.72 48.95 55.94
CA LYS A 44 -24.90 49.52 56.61
C LYS A 44 -25.26 48.87 57.96
N LEU A 45 -24.44 47.95 58.47
CA LEU A 45 -24.64 47.47 59.84
C LEU A 45 -24.23 48.56 60.86
N PRO A 46 -25.02 48.82 61.92
CA PRO A 46 -24.64 49.78 62.96
C PRO A 46 -23.40 49.27 63.71
N GLN A 47 -22.46 50.17 63.99
CA GLN A 47 -21.35 49.90 64.89
C GLN A 47 -21.91 49.65 66.30
N ALA A 48 -21.82 48.40 66.75
CA ALA A 48 -22.03 48.06 68.15
C ALA A 48 -20.79 48.45 68.97
N ASP A 49 -21.11 49.02 70.12
CA ASP A 49 -20.32 49.59 71.21
C ASP A 49 -18.96 48.94 71.51
N GLN A 50 -17.97 49.78 71.86
CA GLN A 50 -16.62 49.35 72.25
C GLN A 50 -16.59 49.02 73.74
N SER A 51 -16.45 47.74 74.12
CA SER A 51 -15.82 47.32 75.38
C SER A 51 -15.72 45.79 75.53
N ALA A 52 -14.71 45.20 74.88
CA ALA A 52 -14.00 43.97 75.28
C ALA A 52 -12.99 43.66 74.18
N ALA A 53 -11.80 43.13 74.51
CA ALA A 53 -10.93 42.55 73.48
C ALA A 53 -11.76 41.53 72.67
N PRO A 54 -11.85 41.66 71.33
CA PRO A 54 -12.72 40.79 70.56
C PRO A 54 -12.24 39.35 70.71
N THR A 55 -13.12 38.45 71.17
CA THR A 55 -12.82 37.02 71.19
C THR A 55 -12.53 36.59 69.76
N THR A 56 -11.30 36.18 69.47
CA THR A 56 -10.88 35.71 68.15
C THR A 56 -10.61 34.22 68.21
N CYS A 57 -11.00 33.53 67.14
CA CYS A 57 -10.65 32.12 67.00
C CYS A 57 -9.23 31.96 66.43
N PRO A 58 -8.53 30.86 66.74
CA PRO A 58 -7.22 30.57 66.17
C PRO A 58 -7.23 30.57 64.64
N SER A 59 -6.10 30.93 64.01
CA SER A 59 -5.96 30.84 62.56
C SER A 59 -6.06 29.39 62.10
N LEU A 60 -6.79 29.15 61.02
CA LEU A 60 -6.90 27.84 60.39
C LEU A 60 -6.01 27.79 59.14
N GLU A 61 -5.32 26.67 58.94
CA GLU A 61 -4.53 26.43 57.73
C GLU A 61 -5.39 25.76 56.64
N ALA A 62 -4.98 25.90 55.38
CA ALA A 62 -5.61 25.18 54.29
C ALA A 62 -5.19 23.71 54.35
N PRO A 63 -6.11 22.74 54.14
CA PRO A 63 -5.74 21.35 54.05
C PRO A 63 -4.80 21.11 52.86
N ALA A 64 -3.90 20.13 52.99
CA ALA A 64 -3.09 19.67 51.87
C ALA A 64 -4.00 19.27 50.70
N HIS A 65 -3.64 19.67 49.48
CA HIS A 65 -4.49 19.51 48.27
C HIS A 65 -5.88 20.15 48.41
N GLY A 66 -6.00 21.24 49.17
CA GLY A 66 -7.21 22.03 49.28
C GLY A 66 -6.94 23.51 49.47
N THR A 67 -8.00 24.29 49.40
CA THR A 67 -8.00 25.74 49.47
C THR A 67 -8.90 26.20 50.61
N LYS A 68 -8.45 27.23 51.33
CA LYS A 68 -9.20 27.89 52.41
C LYS A 68 -9.69 29.25 51.93
N PHE A 69 -10.98 29.51 52.12
CA PHE A 69 -11.63 30.78 51.87
C PHE A 69 -12.04 31.42 53.20
N GLY A 70 -11.66 32.68 53.40
CA GLY A 70 -11.89 33.41 54.66
C GLY A 70 -10.56 33.80 55.33
N SER A 71 -10.42 35.09 55.63
CA SER A 71 -9.20 35.69 56.19
C SER A 71 -9.40 36.35 57.55
N LYS A 72 -10.64 36.37 58.05
CA LYS A 72 -11.05 37.03 59.28
C LYS A 72 -11.52 35.98 60.29
N TYR A 73 -11.12 36.12 61.56
CA TYR A 73 -11.31 35.10 62.60
C TYR A 73 -12.11 35.60 63.81
N PHE A 74 -13.04 36.53 63.58
CA PHE A 74 -13.92 37.10 64.62
C PHE A 74 -15.16 36.23 64.83
N VAL A 75 -15.79 36.34 66.00
CA VAL A 75 -17.06 35.67 66.30
C VAL A 75 -18.08 35.91 65.18
N GLY A 76 -18.72 34.84 64.72
CA GLY A 76 -19.71 34.85 63.64
C GLY A 76 -19.12 34.79 62.22
N HIS A 77 -17.81 34.91 62.04
CA HIS A 77 -17.20 34.73 60.72
C HIS A 77 -17.05 33.26 60.35
N GLU A 78 -17.18 32.99 59.05
CA GLU A 78 -17.08 31.65 58.48
C GLU A 78 -15.80 31.48 57.64
N VAL A 79 -15.22 30.29 57.73
CA VAL A 79 -14.12 29.83 56.90
C VAL A 79 -14.60 28.60 56.14
N HIS A 80 -14.46 28.63 54.82
CA HIS A 80 -14.89 27.57 53.92
C HIS A 80 -13.67 26.86 53.31
N PHE A 81 -13.76 25.54 53.16
CA PHE A 81 -12.71 24.70 52.62
C PHE A 81 -13.21 23.96 51.39
N THR A 82 -12.39 23.91 50.35
CA THR A 82 -12.63 23.06 49.18
C THR A 82 -11.39 22.27 48.85
N CYS A 83 -11.56 21.10 48.25
CA CYS A 83 -10.43 20.28 47.79
C CYS A 83 -10.12 20.54 46.32
N SER A 84 -8.86 20.34 45.95
CA SER A 84 -8.42 20.30 44.56
C SER A 84 -9.09 19.13 43.81
N GLN A 85 -9.11 19.20 42.49
CA GLN A 85 -9.67 18.15 41.64
C GLN A 85 -8.96 16.80 41.91
N GLY A 86 -9.72 15.70 42.01
CA GLY A 86 -9.21 14.38 42.40
C GLY A 86 -9.25 14.09 43.91
N TYR A 87 -9.68 15.05 44.74
CA TYR A 87 -9.76 14.88 46.19
C TYR A 87 -11.18 15.16 46.70
N HIS A 88 -11.63 14.39 47.68
CA HIS A 88 -12.89 14.62 48.38
C HIS A 88 -12.64 15.15 49.80
N LEU A 89 -13.52 16.05 50.26
CA LEU A 89 -13.41 16.67 51.57
C LEU A 89 -13.97 15.73 52.65
N VAL A 90 -13.12 15.35 53.60
CA VAL A 90 -13.50 14.64 54.82
C VAL A 90 -13.41 15.61 55.99
N GLY A 91 -14.56 15.94 56.59
CA GLY A 91 -14.64 16.89 57.70
C GLY A 91 -15.69 17.96 57.47
N SER A 92 -15.58 19.09 58.18
CA SER A 92 -16.52 20.20 58.03
C SER A 92 -16.07 21.16 56.93
N ALA A 93 -16.83 21.23 55.84
CA ALA A 93 -16.56 22.12 54.71
C ALA A 93 -16.63 23.62 55.09
N THR A 94 -17.45 23.97 56.08
CA THR A 94 -17.54 25.33 56.61
C THR A 94 -17.41 25.29 58.13
N ARG A 95 -16.60 26.19 58.68
CA ARG A 95 -16.40 26.35 60.12
C ARG A 95 -16.72 27.79 60.50
N VAL A 96 -17.42 27.98 61.61
CA VAL A 96 -17.86 29.29 62.12
C VAL A 96 -17.21 29.53 63.48
N CYS A 97 -16.68 30.74 63.68
CA CYS A 97 -16.08 31.13 64.95
C CYS A 97 -17.17 31.43 65.98
N ARG A 98 -17.13 30.74 67.12
CA ARG A 98 -18.09 30.94 68.23
C ARG A 98 -17.62 32.00 69.22
N ASP A 99 -18.57 32.49 70.01
CA ASP A 99 -18.37 33.41 71.13
C ASP A 99 -17.39 32.90 72.20
N ASN A 100 -17.25 31.57 72.33
CA ASN A 100 -16.28 30.91 73.20
C ASN A 100 -14.84 30.83 72.64
N GLY A 101 -14.56 31.42 71.47
CA GLY A 101 -13.23 31.42 70.84
C GLY A 101 -12.84 30.11 70.14
N THR A 102 -13.78 29.18 69.93
CA THR A 102 -13.55 27.91 69.23
C THR A 102 -14.28 27.84 67.89
N TRP A 103 -13.72 27.08 66.95
CA TRP A 103 -14.36 26.81 65.66
C TRP A 103 -15.37 25.68 65.75
N THR A 104 -16.52 25.84 65.08
CA THR A 104 -17.45 24.73 64.86
C THR A 104 -16.81 23.62 64.02
N GLY A 105 -17.39 22.42 64.12
CA GLY A 105 -17.07 21.32 63.23
C GLY A 105 -15.69 20.68 63.47
N ILE A 106 -15.36 19.74 62.60
CA ILE A 106 -14.12 18.95 62.63
C ILE A 106 -13.16 19.41 61.53
N SER A 107 -11.87 19.11 61.68
CA SER A 107 -10.83 19.48 60.71
C SER A 107 -11.16 18.92 59.31
N ALA A 108 -11.15 19.80 58.31
CA ALA A 108 -11.29 19.41 56.92
C ALA A 108 -9.97 18.80 56.42
N ILE A 109 -10.03 17.63 55.81
CA ILE A 109 -8.90 16.91 55.21
C ILE A 109 -9.31 16.52 53.80
N CYS A 110 -8.46 16.81 52.81
CA CYS A 110 -8.69 16.36 51.44
C CYS A 110 -8.05 14.99 51.26
N LYS A 111 -8.87 13.98 50.97
CA LYS A 111 -8.41 12.62 50.67
C LYS A 111 -8.55 12.36 49.18
N ASP A 112 -7.55 11.70 48.62
CA ASP A 112 -7.55 11.27 47.22
C ASP A 112 -8.77 10.38 46.95
N ILE A 113 -9.40 10.56 45.78
CA ILE A 113 -10.54 9.77 45.33
C ILE A 113 -9.96 8.57 44.58
N SER A 114 -10.17 7.35 45.08
CA SER A 114 -9.75 6.14 44.36
C SER A 114 -10.64 5.90 43.14
N GLU A 115 -10.11 6.16 41.94
CA GLU A 115 -10.82 5.91 40.70
C GLU A 115 -10.92 4.40 40.38
N CYS A 116 -9.95 3.60 40.85
CA CYS A 116 -9.98 2.14 40.68
C CYS A 116 -10.98 1.42 41.60
N ALA A 117 -11.56 2.07 42.61
CA ALA A 117 -12.54 1.45 43.52
C ALA A 117 -13.77 0.85 42.82
N SER A 118 -14.11 1.37 41.62
CA SER A 118 -15.21 0.88 40.81
C SER A 118 -14.87 -0.32 39.91
N ASN A 119 -13.62 -0.79 39.93
CA ASN A 119 -13.07 -1.80 39.01
C ASN A 119 -13.37 -1.50 37.53
N PRO A 120 -12.92 -0.34 37.00
CA PRO A 120 -13.29 0.10 35.66
C PRO A 120 -12.68 -0.74 34.52
N CYS A 121 -11.58 -1.46 34.78
CA CYS A 121 -10.90 -2.26 33.75
C CYS A 121 -11.60 -3.61 33.52
N GLN A 122 -11.91 -3.91 32.26
CA GLN A 122 -12.59 -5.13 31.82
C GLN A 122 -11.58 -6.22 31.41
N ASN A 123 -12.07 -7.45 31.19
CA ASN A 123 -11.33 -8.55 30.57
C ASN A 123 -9.95 -8.86 31.20
N GLY A 124 -9.87 -8.77 32.53
CA GLY A 124 -8.63 -9.03 33.28
C GLY A 124 -7.60 -7.90 33.21
N GLY A 125 -7.99 -6.70 32.76
CA GLY A 125 -7.16 -5.50 32.83
C GLY A 125 -6.83 -5.11 34.28
N THR A 126 -5.60 -4.70 34.51
CA THR A 126 -5.16 -4.20 35.83
C THR A 126 -5.36 -2.68 35.88
N CYS A 127 -6.06 -2.19 36.89
CA CYS A 127 -6.27 -0.76 37.10
C CYS A 127 -5.09 -0.14 37.86
N VAL A 128 -4.56 0.96 37.35
CA VAL A 128 -3.50 1.74 37.97
C VAL A 128 -4.07 3.11 38.35
N GLU A 129 -4.02 3.42 39.65
CA GLU A 129 -4.49 4.69 40.22
C GLU A 129 -3.64 5.88 39.74
N GLY A 130 -4.24 7.05 39.74
CA GLY A 130 -3.59 8.32 39.46
C GLY A 130 -4.43 9.48 39.95
N VAL A 131 -3.82 10.64 40.16
CA VAL A 131 -4.54 11.80 40.71
C VAL A 131 -5.59 12.28 39.69
N ASN A 132 -6.88 12.12 40.01
CA ASN A 132 -8.01 12.48 39.15
C ASN A 132 -8.09 11.69 37.82
N GLN A 133 -7.41 10.54 37.72
CA GLN A 133 -7.43 9.69 36.53
C GLN A 133 -6.94 8.27 36.84
N TYR A 134 -7.47 7.27 36.14
CA TYR A 134 -6.93 5.91 36.17
C TYR A 134 -6.41 5.49 34.79
N LYS A 135 -5.55 4.47 34.78
CA LYS A 135 -5.11 3.81 33.55
C LYS A 135 -5.28 2.31 33.67
N CYS A 136 -5.95 1.71 32.70
CA CYS A 136 -6.00 0.25 32.56
C CYS A 136 -4.78 -0.25 31.80
N THR A 137 -4.04 -1.18 32.38
CA THR A 137 -3.03 -1.98 31.66
C THR A 137 -3.68 -3.29 31.21
N CYS A 138 -3.80 -3.46 29.89
CA CYS A 138 -4.53 -4.58 29.30
C CYS A 138 -3.64 -5.82 29.13
N PRO A 139 -4.20 -7.03 29.34
CA PRO A 139 -3.51 -8.28 29.04
C PRO A 139 -3.30 -8.46 27.52
N GLN A 140 -2.46 -9.44 27.16
CA GLN A 140 -2.25 -9.83 25.76
C GLN A 140 -3.60 -10.10 25.09
N ASN A 141 -3.75 -9.61 23.86
CA ASN A 141 -4.95 -9.69 23.06
C ASN A 141 -6.10 -8.70 23.40
N TRP A 142 -5.86 -7.66 24.21
CA TRP A 142 -6.87 -6.64 24.56
C TRP A 142 -6.34 -5.20 24.48
N SER A 143 -7.22 -4.26 24.12
CA SER A 143 -6.95 -2.83 23.93
C SER A 143 -8.16 -1.96 24.27
N GLY A 144 -7.97 -0.64 24.23
CA GLY A 144 -8.97 0.35 24.65
C GLY A 144 -8.72 0.87 26.07
N SER A 145 -9.40 1.97 26.42
CA SER A 145 -9.23 2.66 27.71
C SER A 145 -9.64 1.82 28.93
N HIS A 146 -10.51 0.84 28.73
CA HIS A 146 -10.99 -0.10 29.74
C HIS A 146 -10.68 -1.55 29.38
N CYS A 147 -9.77 -1.79 28.42
CA CYS A 147 -9.51 -3.12 27.87
C CYS A 147 -10.75 -3.81 27.26
N GLN A 148 -11.64 -3.01 26.68
CA GLN A 148 -12.93 -3.47 26.16
C GLN A 148 -12.86 -4.02 24.73
N HIS A 149 -11.75 -3.82 24.00
CA HIS A 149 -11.59 -4.29 22.63
C HIS A 149 -10.59 -5.44 22.56
N GLN A 150 -10.98 -6.57 21.98
CA GLN A 150 -10.02 -7.63 21.66
C GLN A 150 -9.08 -7.12 20.56
N THR A 151 -7.76 -7.15 20.76
CA THR A 151 -6.83 -6.89 19.65
C THR A 151 -6.89 -8.10 18.74
N GLN A 152 -7.56 -7.95 17.60
CA GLN A 152 -7.48 -8.91 16.51
C GLN A 152 -6.02 -8.93 16.05
N THR A 153 -5.25 -9.93 16.50
CA THR A 153 -3.96 -10.23 15.91
C THR A 153 -4.25 -10.78 14.53
N ASP A 154 -4.05 -9.93 13.54
CA ASP A 154 -4.17 -10.30 12.13
C ASP A 154 -3.31 -11.52 11.84
N VAL A 155 -3.92 -12.57 11.26
CA VAL A 155 -3.20 -13.78 10.89
C VAL A 155 -2.61 -13.50 9.52
N ASN A 156 -1.28 -13.41 9.43
CA ASN A 156 -0.63 -13.19 8.14
C ASN A 156 -0.74 -14.44 7.26
N GLU A 157 -1.79 -14.53 6.43
CA GLU A 157 -2.02 -15.70 5.59
C GLU A 157 -0.90 -15.86 4.54
N CYS A 158 -0.28 -14.76 4.12
CA CYS A 158 0.85 -14.80 3.20
C CYS A 158 2.04 -15.58 3.79
N GLU A 159 2.27 -15.51 5.10
CA GLU A 159 3.33 -16.29 5.76
C GLU A 159 2.93 -17.74 6.00
N VAL A 160 1.67 -17.97 6.37
CA VAL A 160 1.12 -19.31 6.63
C VAL A 160 1.22 -20.18 5.37
N TYR A 161 0.70 -19.71 4.23
CA TYR A 161 0.73 -20.46 2.98
C TYR A 161 2.12 -20.54 2.32
N ARG A 162 3.09 -19.73 2.76
CA ARG A 162 4.47 -19.83 2.25
C ARG A 162 5.25 -20.96 2.91
N LEU A 163 4.86 -21.36 4.12
CA LEU A 163 5.54 -22.37 4.94
C LEU A 163 4.96 -23.77 4.75
N ASP A 164 3.65 -23.88 4.58
CA ASP A 164 3.02 -25.15 4.25
C ASP A 164 3.21 -25.47 2.75
N GLN A 165 3.51 -26.71 2.41
CA GLN A 165 3.65 -27.21 1.02
C GLN A 165 2.35 -27.13 0.19
N GLY A 166 1.37 -26.32 0.60
CA GLY A 166 0.05 -26.10 0.02
C GLY A 166 0.02 -25.22 -1.24
N GLY A 167 1.16 -25.01 -1.89
CA GLY A 167 1.27 -24.23 -3.12
C GLY A 167 1.27 -22.71 -2.90
N LYS A 168 1.59 -21.97 -3.96
CA LYS A 168 1.59 -20.50 -3.95
C LYS A 168 0.15 -19.96 -3.82
N LEU A 169 -0.14 -19.23 -2.75
CA LEU A 169 -1.44 -18.58 -2.49
C LEU A 169 -1.84 -17.59 -3.60
N CYS A 170 -0.86 -16.81 -4.06
CA CYS A 170 -0.95 -15.87 -5.17
C CYS A 170 0.06 -16.27 -6.25
N VAL A 171 -0.27 -16.10 -7.52
CA VAL A 171 0.67 -16.41 -8.63
C VAL A 171 1.95 -15.58 -8.51
N HIS A 172 1.80 -14.31 -8.13
CA HIS A 172 2.92 -13.37 -7.94
C HIS A 172 3.10 -12.91 -6.48
N GLU A 173 2.48 -11.79 -6.09
CA GLU A 173 2.69 -11.15 -4.80
C GLU A 173 1.45 -11.31 -3.91
N CYS A 174 1.68 -11.61 -2.63
CA CYS A 174 0.65 -11.70 -1.60
C CYS A 174 0.82 -10.54 -0.63
N VAL A 175 -0.26 -9.79 -0.41
CA VAL A 175 -0.28 -8.63 0.48
C VAL A 175 -1.23 -8.91 1.63
N ASN A 176 -0.68 -8.98 2.84
CA ASN A 176 -1.43 -9.17 4.07
C ASN A 176 -2.16 -7.89 4.47
N VAL A 177 -3.43 -7.98 4.84
CA VAL A 177 -4.26 -6.85 5.29
C VAL A 177 -5.03 -7.23 6.55
N PRO A 178 -5.31 -6.31 7.49
CA PRO A 178 -6.05 -6.68 8.69
C PRO A 178 -7.37 -7.43 8.41
N GLY A 179 -7.42 -8.70 8.80
CA GLY A 179 -8.56 -9.61 8.64
C GLY A 179 -8.58 -10.44 7.34
N SER A 180 -7.60 -10.32 6.43
CA SER A 180 -7.52 -11.08 5.18
C SER A 180 -6.16 -10.91 4.47
N TYR A 181 -6.03 -11.46 3.27
CA TYR A 181 -4.99 -11.09 2.31
C TYR A 181 -5.63 -10.65 0.98
N HIS A 182 -4.83 -10.06 0.11
CA HIS A 182 -5.15 -9.95 -1.32
C HIS A 182 -3.90 -10.19 -2.15
N CYS A 183 -4.09 -10.59 -3.41
CA CYS A 183 -3.00 -10.80 -4.34
C CYS A 183 -2.80 -9.55 -5.21
N SER A 184 -1.54 -9.21 -5.49
CA SER A 184 -1.16 -8.16 -6.44
C SER A 184 -0.39 -8.76 -7.62
N CYS A 185 -0.63 -8.17 -8.79
CA CYS A 185 0.08 -8.51 -10.02
C CYS A 185 1.15 -7.46 -10.32
N PRO A 186 2.25 -7.85 -10.97
CA PRO A 186 3.28 -6.89 -11.36
C PRO A 186 2.79 -5.94 -12.46
N SER A 187 3.55 -4.88 -12.73
CA SER A 187 3.25 -3.94 -13.81
C SER A 187 3.11 -4.66 -15.17
N GLY A 188 2.10 -4.26 -15.95
CA GLY A 188 1.75 -4.91 -17.22
C GLY A 188 0.84 -6.13 -17.07
N TYR A 189 0.43 -6.49 -15.85
CA TYR A 189 -0.49 -7.59 -15.60
C TYR A 189 -1.72 -7.13 -14.82
N LYS A 190 -2.85 -7.78 -15.06
CA LYS A 190 -4.11 -7.58 -14.33
C LYS A 190 -4.47 -8.83 -13.55
N LEU A 191 -5.09 -8.63 -12.38
CA LEU A 191 -5.60 -9.72 -11.55
C LEU A 191 -6.85 -10.33 -12.19
N LEU A 192 -6.88 -11.65 -12.31
CA LEU A 192 -8.03 -12.40 -12.83
C LEU A 192 -9.16 -12.45 -11.80
N PRO A 193 -10.40 -12.81 -12.22
CA PRO A 193 -11.56 -12.89 -11.34
C PRO A 193 -11.43 -13.88 -10.17
N ASP A 194 -10.46 -14.80 -10.24
CA ASP A 194 -10.12 -15.72 -9.15
C ASP A 194 -9.41 -15.02 -7.98
N GLY A 195 -9.01 -13.76 -8.16
CA GLY A 195 -8.31 -12.96 -7.16
C GLY A 195 -6.88 -13.43 -6.86
N ARG A 196 -6.32 -14.35 -7.68
CA ARG A 196 -5.03 -15.01 -7.41
C ARG A 196 -4.11 -15.07 -8.62
N SER A 197 -4.67 -15.19 -9.81
CA SER A 197 -3.91 -15.34 -11.05
C SER A 197 -3.71 -14.01 -11.76
N CYS A 198 -2.60 -13.89 -12.48
CA CYS A 198 -2.25 -12.70 -13.24
C CYS A 198 -2.32 -12.99 -14.73
N GLU A 199 -3.01 -12.12 -15.47
CA GLU A 199 -3.06 -12.16 -16.93
C GLU A 199 -2.31 -10.95 -17.49
N ASP A 200 -1.50 -11.19 -18.51
CA ASP A 200 -0.77 -10.16 -19.25
C ASP A 200 -1.74 -9.18 -19.92
N VAL A 201 -1.44 -7.89 -19.84
CA VAL A 201 -2.24 -6.84 -20.49
C VAL A 201 -1.70 -6.67 -21.90
N ASP A 202 -2.45 -7.13 -22.91
CA ASP A 202 -2.04 -6.95 -24.30
C ASP A 202 -2.20 -5.47 -24.73
N GLU A 203 -1.10 -4.71 -24.68
CA GLU A 203 -1.10 -3.31 -25.09
C GLU A 203 -1.28 -3.16 -26.60
N CYS A 204 -0.92 -4.17 -27.39
CA CYS A 204 -1.09 -4.18 -28.84
C CYS A 204 -2.57 -4.28 -29.23
N LEU A 205 -3.35 -5.13 -28.55
CA LEU A 205 -4.79 -5.26 -28.76
C LEU A 205 -5.57 -4.07 -28.18
N SER A 206 -5.13 -3.54 -27.04
CA SER A 206 -5.79 -2.41 -26.38
C SER A 206 -5.41 -1.04 -26.95
N GLN A 207 -4.52 -0.99 -27.95
CA GLN A 207 -3.99 0.24 -28.57
C GLN A 207 -3.27 1.18 -27.59
N GLN A 208 -2.71 0.65 -26.49
CA GLN A 208 -1.97 1.40 -25.47
C GLN A 208 -0.45 1.38 -25.72
N HIS A 209 -0.03 0.98 -26.92
CA HIS A 209 1.37 0.68 -27.25
C HIS A 209 2.18 1.86 -27.81
N ASN A 210 1.62 3.07 -27.98
CA ASN A 210 2.33 4.31 -28.40
C ASN A 210 3.40 4.15 -29.52
N CYS A 211 3.27 3.16 -30.40
CA CYS A 211 4.28 2.82 -31.39
C CYS A 211 4.30 3.86 -32.51
N SER A 212 5.51 4.23 -32.99
CA SER A 212 5.65 5.17 -34.10
C SER A 212 5.07 4.61 -35.41
N ARG A 213 4.62 5.50 -36.30
CA ARG A 213 4.09 5.08 -37.62
C ARG A 213 5.15 4.29 -38.39
N GLY A 214 4.75 3.17 -38.99
CA GLY A 214 5.64 2.27 -39.73
C GLY A 214 6.31 1.19 -38.87
N THR A 215 6.07 1.17 -37.56
CA THR A 215 6.47 0.06 -36.67
C THR A 215 5.28 -0.86 -36.38
N THR A 216 5.56 -2.11 -36.05
CA THR A 216 4.57 -3.11 -35.66
C THR A 216 4.71 -3.42 -34.17
N CYS A 217 3.59 -3.50 -33.46
CA CYS A 217 3.57 -3.84 -32.05
C CYS A 217 3.68 -5.35 -31.86
N ILE A 218 4.54 -5.78 -30.95
CA ILE A 218 4.67 -7.16 -30.47
C ILE A 218 4.36 -7.17 -28.98
N ASN A 219 3.36 -7.95 -28.57
CA ASN A 219 3.03 -8.10 -27.16
C ASN A 219 4.08 -8.96 -26.44
N THR A 220 4.47 -8.59 -25.23
CA THR A 220 5.49 -9.26 -24.42
C THR A 220 5.02 -9.42 -22.99
N GLY A 221 5.57 -10.39 -22.25
CA GLY A 221 5.16 -10.58 -20.85
C GLY A 221 5.50 -9.37 -19.98
N GLY A 222 4.49 -8.58 -19.62
CA GLY A 222 4.56 -7.35 -18.83
C GLY A 222 4.71 -6.06 -19.63
N GLY A 223 4.50 -6.09 -20.95
CA GLY A 223 4.60 -4.89 -21.79
C GLY A 223 4.58 -5.18 -23.29
N PHE A 224 5.06 -4.25 -24.10
CA PHE A 224 5.12 -4.43 -25.55
C PHE A 224 6.46 -3.96 -26.14
N ARG A 225 6.72 -4.38 -27.38
CA ARG A 225 7.88 -3.95 -28.17
C ARG A 225 7.43 -3.48 -29.55
N CYS A 226 7.78 -2.26 -29.90
CA CYS A 226 7.62 -1.75 -31.26
C CYS A 226 8.82 -2.18 -32.11
N VAL A 227 8.58 -2.92 -33.17
CA VAL A 227 9.62 -3.44 -34.05
C VAL A 227 9.41 -2.98 -35.48
N ASN A 228 10.50 -2.78 -36.21
CA ASN A 228 10.47 -2.58 -37.65
C ASN A 228 11.66 -3.32 -38.25
N PRO A 229 11.54 -4.64 -38.47
CA PRO A 229 12.65 -5.41 -39.02
C PRO A 229 12.96 -4.95 -40.45
N GLU A 230 14.25 -4.82 -40.73
CA GLU A 230 14.77 -4.40 -42.03
C GLU A 230 15.32 -5.60 -42.81
N CYS A 231 15.10 -5.59 -44.12
CA CYS A 231 15.67 -6.61 -44.99
C CYS A 231 17.21 -6.55 -44.98
N PRO A 232 17.90 -7.68 -45.23
CA PRO A 232 19.34 -7.68 -45.35
C PRO A 232 19.82 -6.65 -46.38
N ARG A 233 20.87 -5.90 -46.02
CA ARG A 233 21.48 -4.91 -46.92
C ARG A 233 21.91 -5.56 -48.23
N SER A 234 21.78 -4.83 -49.33
CA SER A 234 22.27 -5.29 -50.62
C SER A 234 23.79 -5.50 -50.58
N HIS A 235 24.24 -6.59 -51.17
CA HIS A 235 25.65 -6.94 -51.24
C HIS A 235 25.96 -7.70 -52.52
N GLY A 236 26.83 -7.15 -53.36
CA GLY A 236 27.10 -7.68 -54.70
C GLY A 236 25.82 -7.82 -55.53
N ASN A 237 25.59 -9.01 -56.08
CA ASN A 237 24.41 -9.35 -56.88
C ASN A 237 23.17 -9.75 -56.04
N ILE A 238 23.20 -9.57 -54.71
CA ILE A 238 22.14 -9.98 -53.80
C ILE A 238 21.40 -8.74 -53.32
N SER A 239 20.09 -8.71 -53.53
CA SER A 239 19.19 -7.68 -53.01
C SER A 239 17.87 -8.29 -52.57
N TYR A 240 17.22 -7.64 -51.61
CA TYR A 240 15.95 -8.07 -51.03
C TYR A 240 14.91 -6.97 -51.10
N VAL A 241 13.65 -7.36 -51.24
CA VAL A 241 12.48 -6.49 -51.15
C VAL A 241 11.61 -6.92 -49.98
N LYS A 242 11.05 -5.95 -49.26
CA LYS A 242 10.13 -6.20 -48.15
C LYS A 242 8.75 -6.52 -48.71
N THR A 243 8.28 -7.76 -48.54
CA THR A 243 6.98 -8.22 -49.04
C THR A 243 5.89 -8.16 -47.97
N SER A 244 6.27 -8.17 -46.70
CA SER A 244 5.38 -7.93 -45.55
C SER A 244 6.14 -7.23 -44.43
N PRO A 245 5.47 -6.76 -43.35
CA PRO A 245 6.15 -6.20 -42.18
C PRO A 245 7.25 -7.10 -41.60
N PHE A 246 7.13 -8.42 -41.76
CA PHE A 246 8.01 -9.45 -41.18
C PHE A 246 8.63 -10.39 -42.22
N GLN A 247 8.55 -10.09 -43.52
CA GLN A 247 9.07 -10.95 -44.57
C GLN A 247 9.77 -10.15 -45.66
N CYS A 248 10.93 -10.68 -46.06
CA CYS A 248 11.73 -10.21 -47.17
C CYS A 248 11.92 -11.32 -48.18
N GLU A 249 11.87 -10.97 -49.46
CA GLU A 249 12.13 -11.88 -50.56
C GLU A 249 13.31 -11.38 -51.37
N ARG A 250 14.15 -12.32 -51.81
CA ARG A 250 15.30 -12.00 -52.65
C ARG A 250 14.83 -11.70 -54.06
N ASN A 251 15.38 -10.64 -54.65
CA ASN A 251 15.17 -10.34 -56.06
C ASN A 251 15.79 -11.44 -56.95
N PRO A 252 15.31 -11.59 -58.21
CA PRO A 252 15.87 -12.55 -59.15
C PRO A 252 17.39 -12.44 -59.29
N CYS A 253 18.07 -13.58 -59.26
CA CYS A 253 19.53 -13.64 -59.38
C CYS A 253 19.96 -13.67 -60.86
N PRO A 254 21.07 -13.01 -61.22
CA PRO A 254 21.74 -13.25 -62.49
C PRO A 254 22.18 -14.71 -62.60
N MET A 255 22.06 -15.31 -63.79
CA MET A 255 22.32 -16.73 -64.04
C MET A 255 23.73 -17.18 -63.60
N ASP A 256 24.73 -16.33 -63.77
CA ASP A 256 26.13 -16.66 -63.45
C ASP A 256 26.48 -16.46 -61.96
N SER A 257 25.55 -15.94 -61.17
CA SER A 257 25.80 -15.54 -59.78
C SER A 257 25.52 -16.66 -58.79
N ARG A 258 26.44 -17.63 -58.70
CA ARG A 258 26.31 -18.77 -57.76
C ARG A 258 26.09 -18.33 -56.30
N SER A 259 26.76 -17.26 -55.85
CA SER A 259 26.58 -16.72 -54.50
C SER A 259 25.16 -16.21 -54.24
N CYS A 260 24.50 -15.64 -55.25
CA CYS A 260 23.10 -15.19 -55.14
C CYS A 260 22.12 -16.37 -55.10
N HIS A 261 22.35 -17.39 -55.94
CA HIS A 261 21.49 -18.59 -55.93
C HIS A 261 21.58 -19.36 -54.60
N LEU A 262 22.73 -19.33 -53.91
CA LEU A 262 22.92 -19.91 -52.57
C LEU A 262 22.41 -19.02 -51.43
N ALA A 263 22.16 -17.74 -51.68
CA ALA A 263 21.60 -16.84 -50.67
C ALA A 263 20.17 -17.28 -50.30
N PRO A 264 19.67 -16.89 -49.11
CA PRO A 264 18.27 -17.12 -48.76
C PRO A 264 17.31 -16.53 -49.80
N LYS A 265 16.31 -17.30 -50.21
CA LYS A 265 15.20 -16.87 -51.08
C LYS A 265 14.23 -16.01 -50.28
N THR A 266 13.95 -16.39 -49.05
CA THR A 266 13.15 -15.59 -48.12
C THR A 266 13.87 -15.45 -46.78
N VAL A 267 13.64 -14.30 -46.14
CA VAL A 267 14.05 -14.02 -44.76
C VAL A 267 12.81 -13.56 -44.01
N SER A 268 12.46 -14.27 -42.94
CA SER A 268 11.30 -13.96 -42.10
C SER A 268 11.74 -13.59 -40.68
N PHE A 269 10.95 -12.76 -40.00
CA PHE A 269 11.23 -12.27 -38.65
C PHE A 269 10.10 -12.72 -37.72
N HIS A 270 10.46 -13.38 -36.63
CA HIS A 270 9.53 -13.92 -35.65
C HIS A 270 9.89 -13.41 -34.27
N TYR A 271 8.89 -13.06 -33.47
CA TYR A 271 9.09 -12.56 -32.12
C TYR A 271 8.28 -13.44 -31.17
N LEU A 272 8.96 -14.11 -30.24
CA LEU A 272 8.39 -15.05 -29.29
C LEU A 272 8.55 -14.49 -27.87
N SER A 273 7.45 -14.25 -27.18
CA SER A 273 7.44 -13.86 -25.77
C SER A 273 7.46 -15.12 -24.89
N LEU A 274 8.44 -15.23 -23.98
CA LEU A 274 8.57 -16.36 -23.06
C LEU A 274 8.68 -15.89 -21.60
N PRO A 275 8.16 -16.66 -20.63
CA PRO A 275 8.42 -16.41 -19.22
C PRO A 275 9.87 -16.76 -18.84
N SER A 276 10.34 -16.16 -17.74
CA SER A 276 11.61 -16.48 -17.09
C SER A 276 11.61 -17.91 -16.54
N ASN A 277 12.71 -18.62 -16.70
CA ASN A 277 12.90 -20.01 -16.26
C ASN A 277 11.84 -21.00 -16.82
N LEU A 278 11.38 -20.77 -18.06
CA LEU A 278 10.53 -21.73 -18.77
C LEU A 278 11.13 -23.15 -18.69
N GLN A 279 10.30 -24.15 -18.38
CA GLN A 279 10.75 -25.52 -18.25
C GLN A 279 11.33 -26.05 -19.57
N THR A 280 12.55 -26.60 -19.53
CA THR A 280 13.23 -27.15 -20.71
C THR A 280 13.32 -28.69 -20.63
N PRO A 281 13.36 -29.39 -21.78
CA PRO A 281 13.33 -28.86 -23.15
C PRO A 281 11.94 -28.35 -23.58
N ALA A 282 11.89 -27.25 -24.32
CA ALA A 282 10.65 -26.65 -24.83
C ALA A 282 10.75 -26.36 -26.34
N THR A 283 9.81 -26.90 -27.13
CA THR A 283 9.69 -26.58 -28.56
C THR A 283 9.10 -25.17 -28.72
N LEU A 284 9.88 -24.25 -29.29
CA LEU A 284 9.49 -22.85 -29.42
C LEU A 284 8.92 -22.50 -30.79
N PHE A 285 9.45 -23.13 -31.83
CA PHE A 285 9.16 -22.74 -33.21
C PHE A 285 9.20 -23.96 -34.11
N ARG A 286 8.20 -24.10 -35.00
CA ARG A 286 8.14 -25.17 -35.99
C ARG A 286 8.27 -24.59 -37.39
N MET A 287 9.09 -25.23 -38.20
CA MET A 287 9.32 -24.88 -39.60
C MET A 287 8.85 -26.03 -40.48
N ALA A 288 8.05 -25.69 -41.49
CA ALA A 288 7.58 -26.63 -42.48
C ALA A 288 7.43 -25.92 -43.83
N THR A 289 7.49 -26.67 -44.93
CA THR A 289 7.13 -26.14 -46.24
C THR A 289 5.63 -26.13 -46.44
N ALA A 290 5.08 -25.03 -46.95
CA ALA A 290 3.72 -25.00 -47.47
C ALA A 290 3.70 -25.68 -48.86
N ALA A 291 3.50 -27.00 -48.91
CA ALA A 291 3.23 -27.66 -50.18
C ALA A 291 1.80 -27.30 -50.63
N ALA A 292 1.67 -26.74 -51.83
CA ALA A 292 0.36 -26.48 -52.42
C ALA A 292 -0.38 -27.82 -52.64
N PRO A 293 -1.70 -27.90 -52.42
CA PRO A 293 -2.47 -29.10 -52.71
C PRO A 293 -2.25 -29.56 -54.16
N GLY A 294 -1.81 -30.81 -54.35
CA GLY A 294 -1.61 -31.40 -55.68
C GLY A 294 -0.21 -31.26 -56.29
N ARG A 295 0.76 -30.62 -55.62
CA ARG A 295 2.18 -30.72 -55.97
C ARG A 295 2.89 -31.70 -55.05
N THR A 296 3.73 -32.57 -55.61
CA THR A 296 4.75 -33.28 -54.81
C THR A 296 5.64 -32.21 -54.20
N GLY A 297 5.46 -31.94 -52.90
CA GLY A 297 6.35 -31.06 -52.15
C GLY A 297 7.79 -31.58 -52.19
N PRO A 298 8.75 -30.81 -51.67
CA PRO A 298 10.14 -31.25 -51.67
C PRO A 298 10.32 -32.59 -50.96
N ASP A 299 11.17 -33.45 -51.53
CA ASP A 299 11.39 -34.81 -51.01
C ASP A 299 12.18 -34.78 -49.69
N SER A 300 12.96 -33.73 -49.45
CA SER A 300 13.74 -33.57 -48.22
C SER A 300 13.98 -32.11 -47.85
N LEU A 301 13.80 -31.83 -46.56
CA LEU A 301 14.23 -30.58 -45.92
C LEU A 301 15.46 -30.81 -45.05
N ARG A 302 16.34 -29.80 -44.98
CA ARG A 302 17.44 -29.71 -44.02
C ARG A 302 17.28 -28.46 -43.18
N PHE A 303 17.50 -28.59 -41.88
CA PHE A 303 17.38 -27.49 -40.94
C PHE A 303 18.71 -27.25 -40.23
N GLY A 304 19.01 -25.99 -39.93
CA GLY A 304 20.24 -25.61 -39.25
C GLY A 304 20.10 -24.32 -38.47
N ILE A 305 21.03 -24.10 -37.55
CA ILE A 305 21.24 -22.80 -36.90
C ILE A 305 22.43 -22.16 -37.62
N VAL A 306 22.19 -21.02 -38.28
CA VAL A 306 23.20 -20.33 -39.11
C VAL A 306 23.80 -19.10 -38.42
N GLY A 307 23.19 -18.64 -37.34
CA GLY A 307 23.65 -17.47 -36.59
C GLY A 307 22.82 -17.22 -35.34
N GLY A 308 23.20 -16.20 -34.58
CA GLY A 308 22.52 -15.81 -33.35
C GLY A 308 23.50 -15.46 -32.22
N SER A 309 23.00 -14.79 -31.19
CA SER A 309 23.79 -14.31 -30.06
C SER A 309 24.05 -15.37 -28.98
N PHE A 310 23.40 -16.54 -29.02
CA PHE A 310 23.45 -17.54 -27.94
C PHE A 310 23.74 -18.94 -28.45
N ARG A 311 25.02 -19.36 -28.36
CA ARG A 311 25.48 -20.71 -28.74
C ARG A 311 25.09 -21.72 -27.65
N GLY A 312 24.50 -22.85 -28.06
CA GLY A 312 24.20 -23.98 -27.16
C GLY A 312 22.90 -23.87 -26.36
N VAL A 313 22.18 -22.75 -26.43
CA VAL A 313 20.87 -22.55 -25.79
C VAL A 313 19.73 -23.18 -26.59
N PHE A 314 19.88 -23.18 -27.91
CA PHE A 314 18.91 -23.72 -28.85
C PHE A 314 19.52 -24.89 -29.62
N VAL A 315 18.67 -25.87 -29.91
CA VAL A 315 18.97 -26.94 -30.87
C VAL A 315 17.88 -26.97 -31.93
N MET A 316 18.29 -27.29 -33.15
CA MET A 316 17.37 -27.55 -34.25
C MET A 316 17.25 -29.06 -34.42
N GLN A 317 16.04 -29.59 -34.28
CA GLN A 317 15.76 -31.02 -34.41
C GLN A 317 14.79 -31.26 -35.56
N ARG A 318 15.06 -32.31 -36.35
CA ARG A 318 14.11 -32.77 -37.36
C ARG A 318 13.02 -33.60 -36.68
N SER A 319 11.76 -33.18 -36.79
CA SER A 319 10.62 -33.93 -36.25
C SER A 319 10.15 -35.00 -37.24
N ASP A 320 10.00 -34.64 -38.52
CA ASP A 320 9.69 -35.60 -39.60
C ASP A 320 10.38 -35.20 -40.93
N ARG A 321 9.97 -35.79 -42.06
CA ARG A 321 10.61 -35.49 -43.35
C ARG A 321 10.43 -34.04 -43.82
N GLN A 322 9.37 -33.38 -43.36
CA GLN A 322 8.87 -32.08 -43.80
C GLN A 322 8.82 -31.03 -42.66
N THR A 323 9.14 -31.41 -41.42
CA THR A 323 9.09 -30.51 -40.27
C THR A 323 10.38 -30.49 -39.46
N GLY A 324 10.75 -29.28 -39.03
CA GLY A 324 11.86 -29.02 -38.14
C GLY A 324 11.40 -28.20 -36.93
N GLU A 325 11.97 -28.48 -35.78
CA GLU A 325 11.65 -27.84 -34.50
C GLU A 325 12.87 -27.14 -33.93
N LEU A 326 12.68 -25.87 -33.56
CA LEU A 326 13.61 -25.12 -32.72
C LEU A 326 13.26 -25.38 -31.26
N ILE A 327 14.19 -25.96 -30.52
CA ILE A 327 13.99 -26.38 -29.14
C ILE A 327 14.92 -25.58 -28.24
N LEU A 328 14.35 -24.99 -27.19
CA LEU A 328 15.07 -24.41 -26.07
C LEU A 328 15.53 -25.53 -25.14
N VAL A 329 16.85 -25.71 -25.00
CA VAL A 329 17.43 -26.77 -24.15
C VAL A 329 17.95 -26.26 -22.82
N GLN A 330 18.19 -24.96 -22.70
CA GLN A 330 18.65 -24.32 -21.47
C GLN A 330 17.64 -23.29 -20.98
N GLN A 331 17.36 -23.28 -19.68
CA GLN A 331 16.50 -22.28 -19.05
C GLN A 331 17.10 -20.89 -19.19
N LEU A 332 16.25 -19.91 -19.49
CA LEU A 332 16.63 -18.51 -19.67
C LEU A 332 16.08 -17.68 -18.52
N ARG A 333 16.91 -16.82 -17.92
CA ARG A 333 16.48 -15.85 -16.92
C ARG A 333 16.27 -14.49 -17.58
N GLY A 334 15.07 -13.93 -17.46
CA GLY A 334 14.79 -12.58 -17.92
C GLY A 334 15.24 -11.49 -16.93
N PRO A 335 15.17 -10.21 -17.34
CA PRO A 335 14.77 -9.74 -18.66
C PRO A 335 15.94 -9.82 -19.66
N GLN A 336 15.74 -10.49 -20.80
CA GLN A 336 16.74 -10.53 -21.86
C GLN A 336 16.11 -10.76 -23.24
N GLU A 337 16.78 -10.24 -24.27
CA GLU A 337 16.43 -10.46 -25.67
C GLU A 337 17.52 -11.28 -26.35
N ILE A 338 17.10 -12.36 -27.01
CA ILE A 338 17.97 -13.33 -27.65
C ILE A 338 17.54 -13.47 -29.10
N SER A 339 18.48 -13.54 -30.03
CA SER A 339 18.18 -13.86 -31.41
C SER A 339 18.87 -15.15 -31.85
N VAL A 340 18.15 -15.94 -32.65
CA VAL A 340 18.67 -17.12 -33.32
C VAL A 340 18.19 -17.12 -34.78
N ASP A 341 19.15 -17.29 -35.69
CA ASP A 341 18.88 -17.39 -37.11
C ASP A 341 18.88 -18.87 -37.48
N VAL A 342 17.71 -19.39 -37.84
CA VAL A 342 17.52 -20.76 -38.31
C VAL A 342 17.30 -20.77 -39.81
N ASP A 343 17.87 -21.76 -40.49
CA ASP A 343 17.65 -21.96 -41.92
C ASP A 343 16.93 -23.27 -42.22
N MET A 344 16.17 -23.24 -43.31
CA MET A 344 15.53 -24.39 -43.93
C MET A 344 15.97 -24.43 -45.39
N SER A 345 16.66 -25.50 -45.77
CA SER A 345 17.09 -25.76 -47.15
C SER A 345 16.23 -26.85 -47.78
N GLU A 346 15.68 -26.55 -48.95
CA GLU A 346 14.79 -27.39 -49.72
C GLU A 346 15.56 -28.18 -50.78
N TYR A 347 15.26 -29.48 -50.87
CA TYR A 347 15.85 -30.38 -51.88
C TYR A 347 14.77 -31.21 -52.57
N THR A 348 14.90 -31.31 -53.89
CA THR A 348 14.10 -32.20 -54.77
C THR A 348 15.06 -33.05 -55.57
N ASP A 349 14.89 -34.37 -55.58
CA ASP A 349 15.84 -35.29 -56.26
C ASP A 349 17.32 -35.06 -55.90
N ARG A 350 17.59 -34.74 -54.62
CA ARG A 350 18.92 -34.37 -54.07
C ARG A 350 19.54 -33.08 -54.63
N THR A 351 18.81 -32.33 -55.46
CA THR A 351 19.22 -31.02 -55.96
C THR A 351 18.72 -29.92 -55.03
N PHE A 352 19.58 -28.94 -54.73
CA PHE A 352 19.21 -27.78 -53.92
C PHE A 352 18.24 -26.89 -54.70
N GLN A 353 17.09 -26.57 -54.10
CA GLN A 353 16.06 -25.75 -54.71
C GLN A 353 16.07 -24.32 -54.16
N ALA A 354 15.96 -24.20 -52.83
CA ALA A 354 15.90 -22.90 -52.16
C ALA A 354 16.38 -23.00 -50.71
N LYS A 355 16.80 -21.86 -50.16
CA LYS A 355 17.10 -21.69 -48.74
C LYS A 355 16.19 -20.62 -48.17
N HIS A 356 15.66 -20.86 -46.99
CA HIS A 356 14.82 -19.92 -46.26
C HIS A 356 15.46 -19.67 -44.90
N VAL A 357 15.42 -18.43 -44.42
CA VAL A 357 15.94 -18.08 -43.10
C VAL A 357 14.82 -17.49 -42.27
N ALA A 358 14.68 -17.95 -41.03
CA ALA A 358 13.86 -17.32 -40.03
C ALA A 358 14.77 -16.76 -38.92
N ARG A 359 14.67 -15.44 -38.71
CA ARG A 359 15.29 -14.75 -37.58
C ARG A 359 14.29 -14.74 -36.45
N VAL A 360 14.55 -15.55 -35.43
CA VAL A 360 13.67 -15.70 -34.27
C VAL A 360 14.25 -14.88 -33.12
N HIS A 361 13.51 -13.86 -32.72
CA HIS A 361 13.76 -13.05 -31.55
C HIS A 361 12.96 -13.62 -30.38
N VAL A 362 13.64 -14.01 -29.33
CA VAL A 362 13.06 -14.52 -28.08
C VAL A 362 13.17 -13.42 -27.04
N LEU A 363 12.00 -12.97 -26.56
CA LEU A 363 11.82 -11.91 -25.58
C LEU A 363 11.46 -12.55 -24.25
N VAL A 364 12.43 -12.65 -23.34
CA VAL A 364 12.25 -13.32 -22.04
C VAL A 364 11.79 -12.28 -21.01
N SER A 365 10.57 -12.47 -20.48
CA SER A 365 10.00 -11.65 -19.41
C SER A 365 10.82 -11.76 -18.12
N PRO A 366 10.85 -10.72 -17.25
CA PRO A 366 11.45 -10.84 -15.93
C PRO A 366 10.70 -11.81 -14.99
N TYR A 367 9.43 -12.13 -15.29
CA TYR A 367 8.57 -12.95 -14.44
C TYR A 367 8.52 -14.41 -14.90
N ASN A 368 8.24 -15.33 -13.98
CA ASN A 368 8.37 -16.78 -14.18
C ASN A 368 7.05 -17.56 -14.27
N PHE A 369 5.91 -16.85 -14.29
CA PHE A 369 4.58 -17.45 -14.20
C PHE A 369 3.82 -17.42 -15.52
#